data_AF-A0A7Y4L979-F1
#
_entry.id   AF-A0A7Y4L979-F1
#
_cell.length_a   1.000
_cell.length_b   1.000
_cell.length_c   1.000
_cell.angle_alpha   90.00
_cell.angle_beta   90.00
_cell.angle_gamma   90.00
#
_symmetry.space_group_name_H-M   'P 1'
#
loop_
_entity.id
_entity.type
_entity.pdbx_description
1 polymer ?
#
loop_
_entity_poly.entity_id
_entity_poly.type
_entity_poly.pdbx_seq_one_letter_code
_entity_poly.pdbx_strand_id
1 'polypeptide(L)'
;MSAKQFAQFMRGEPLPYKSILVTFDGGYLDNYVFAFPTLVKLGVHASIFLSTSAIRDGEVRANLDGSEILPFCPPHDECKVRINQGHPETVMMNWNEIRLMRNSGLVDFHSFAHTQTRWDQQVNEEGKNLAMKKELEQSREILQRELGEASEHLCWPHGYFDEDYIALAKEIGFNVLYTSNEVGFNRNGGDLEYIYRINAPDSGSIPLAYRLLLARKPWFASLSSLWTSRKA
;
A
#
# COMPACT_ATOMS: atom_id res chain seq x y z
N MET A 1 -10.21 7.38 -7.79
CA MET A 1 -11.20 6.30 -7.62
C MET A 1 -10.91 5.59 -6.32
N SER A 2 -11.90 4.89 -5.74
CA SER A 2 -11.67 4.01 -4.58
C SER A 2 -11.10 2.66 -4.99
N ALA A 3 -10.57 1.90 -4.03
CA ALA A 3 -10.07 0.55 -4.29
C ALA A 3 -11.19 -0.39 -4.75
N LYS A 4 -12.40 -0.24 -4.19
CA LYS A 4 -13.59 -0.98 -4.63
C LYS A 4 -13.90 -0.74 -6.10
N GLN A 5 -13.94 0.53 -6.53
CA GLN A 5 -14.15 0.90 -7.94
C GLN A 5 -13.04 0.34 -8.82
N PHE A 6 -11.79 0.34 -8.33
CA PHE A 6 -10.67 -0.25 -9.05
C PHE A 6 -10.83 -1.77 -9.22
N ALA A 7 -11.20 -2.51 -8.18
CA ALA A 7 -11.43 -3.96 -8.28
C ALA A 7 -12.57 -4.30 -9.25
N GLN A 8 -13.64 -3.51 -9.26
CA GLN A 8 -14.73 -3.62 -10.23
C GLN A 8 -14.25 -3.40 -11.67
N PHE A 9 -13.39 -2.39 -11.88
CA PHE A 9 -12.76 -2.16 -13.18
C PHE A 9 -11.87 -3.31 -13.63
N MET A 10 -11.08 -3.88 -12.72
CA MET A 10 -10.29 -5.07 -13.04
C MET A 10 -11.18 -6.28 -13.41
N ARG A 11 -12.48 -6.25 -13.08
CA ARG A 11 -13.47 -7.28 -13.42
C ARG A 11 -14.34 -6.99 -14.65
N GLY A 12 -14.11 -5.87 -15.34
CA GLY A 12 -14.87 -5.56 -16.56
C GLY A 12 -15.75 -4.31 -16.47
N GLU A 13 -15.98 -3.76 -15.26
CA GLU A 13 -16.81 -2.57 -15.13
C GLU A 13 -16.10 -1.31 -15.68
N PRO A 14 -16.81 -0.42 -16.38
CA PRO A 14 -16.19 0.76 -16.95
C PRO A 14 -15.84 1.81 -15.87
N LEU A 15 -14.79 2.58 -16.13
CA LEU A 15 -14.44 3.77 -15.36
C LEU A 15 -14.33 5.01 -16.26
N PRO A 16 -14.50 6.22 -15.71
CA PRO A 16 -14.20 7.45 -16.43
C PRO A 16 -12.79 7.46 -17.00
N TYR A 17 -12.62 8.08 -18.16
CA TYR A 17 -11.32 8.23 -18.78
C TYR A 17 -10.33 8.96 -17.85
N LYS A 18 -9.06 8.54 -17.84
CA LYS A 18 -8.00 9.06 -16.95
C LYS A 18 -8.28 8.86 -15.44
N SER A 19 -9.02 7.83 -15.07
CA SER A 19 -9.15 7.45 -13.66
C SER A 19 -7.81 7.01 -13.09
N ILE A 20 -7.52 7.45 -11.86
CA ILE A 20 -6.34 7.04 -11.07
C ILE A 20 -6.76 6.48 -9.71
N LEU A 21 -6.00 5.51 -9.22
CA LEU A 21 -6.02 5.05 -7.83
C LEU A 21 -4.73 5.55 -7.17
N VAL A 22 -4.86 6.31 -6.09
CA VAL A 22 -3.73 6.82 -5.31
C VAL A 22 -3.51 5.88 -4.14
N THR A 23 -2.28 5.39 -3.96
CA THR A 23 -1.96 4.43 -2.90
C THR A 23 -0.77 4.89 -2.07
N PHE A 24 -0.83 4.65 -0.76
CA PHE A 24 0.29 4.78 0.17
C PHE A 24 0.53 3.44 0.87
N ASP A 25 1.79 3.16 1.23
CA ASP A 25 2.18 1.89 1.84
C ASP A 25 2.78 2.12 3.23
N GLY A 26 2.53 1.19 4.15
CA GLY A 26 3.12 1.15 5.49
C GLY A 26 2.18 1.63 6.59
N GLY A 27 1.47 2.75 6.37
CA GLY A 27 0.66 3.39 7.41
C GLY A 27 1.45 4.36 8.29
N TYR A 28 2.44 5.05 7.70
CA TYR A 28 3.26 6.04 8.39
C TYR A 28 2.45 7.27 8.80
N LEU A 29 2.89 7.93 9.88
CA LEU A 29 2.20 9.07 10.47
C LEU A 29 2.06 10.25 9.51
N ASP A 30 3.01 10.44 8.61
CA ASP A 30 2.97 11.49 7.58
C ASP A 30 1.75 11.37 6.64
N ASN A 31 1.19 10.17 6.48
CA ASN A 31 -0.04 9.95 5.73
C ASN A 31 -1.23 10.66 6.40
N TYR A 32 -1.30 10.66 7.73
CA TYR A 32 -2.32 11.39 8.47
C TYR A 32 -1.97 12.88 8.60
N VAL A 33 -0.72 13.20 8.93
CA VAL A 33 -0.31 14.58 9.25
C VAL A 33 -0.34 15.48 8.01
N PHE A 34 0.13 14.99 6.87
CA PHE A 34 0.29 15.81 5.65
C PHE A 34 -0.60 15.36 4.50
N ALA A 35 -0.63 14.05 4.21
CA ALA A 35 -1.35 13.57 3.03
C ALA A 35 -2.86 13.72 3.20
N PHE A 36 -3.43 13.35 4.36
CA PHE A 36 -4.87 13.38 4.58
C PHE A 36 -5.50 14.79 4.44
N PRO A 37 -5.01 15.86 5.09
CA PRO A 37 -5.51 17.22 4.85
C PRO A 37 -5.40 17.66 3.39
N THR A 38 -4.36 17.20 2.68
CA THR A 38 -4.18 17.49 1.25
C THR A 38 -5.21 16.76 0.39
N LEU A 39 -5.47 15.48 0.67
CA LEU A 39 -6.51 14.69 0.01
C LEU A 39 -7.89 15.31 0.20
N VAL A 40 -8.20 15.79 1.41
CA VAL A 40 -9.44 16.51 1.72
C VAL A 40 -9.55 17.78 0.88
N LYS A 41 -8.52 18.63 0.85
CA LYS A 41 -8.51 19.88 0.06
C LYS A 41 -8.69 19.64 -1.44
N LEU A 42 -8.15 18.54 -1.95
CA LEU A 42 -8.22 18.19 -3.38
C LEU A 42 -9.47 17.37 -3.75
N GLY A 43 -10.22 16.86 -2.76
CA GLY A 43 -11.33 15.93 -3.00
C GLY A 43 -10.87 14.61 -3.65
N VAL A 44 -9.64 14.17 -3.35
CA VAL A 44 -9.03 12.99 -3.96
C VAL A 44 -9.17 11.80 -3.02
N HIS A 45 -9.71 10.70 -3.53
CA HIS A 45 -9.74 9.44 -2.82
C HIS A 45 -8.38 8.74 -2.86
N ALA A 46 -7.96 8.15 -1.74
CA ALA A 46 -6.73 7.34 -1.64
C ALA A 46 -6.97 6.00 -0.93
N SER A 47 -6.03 5.08 -1.09
CA SER A 47 -5.99 3.82 -0.37
C SER A 47 -4.66 3.68 0.36
N ILE A 48 -4.68 3.21 1.61
CA ILE A 48 -3.47 3.02 2.41
C ILE A 48 -3.35 1.54 2.77
N PHE A 49 -2.22 0.91 2.42
CA PHE A 49 -1.89 -0.45 2.82
C PHE A 49 -1.16 -0.43 4.17
N LEU A 50 -1.73 -1.10 5.17
CA LEU A 50 -1.28 -1.05 6.56
C LEU A 50 -0.40 -2.25 6.94
N SER A 51 0.75 -1.98 7.58
CA SER A 51 1.46 -2.99 8.36
C SER A 51 0.78 -3.14 9.71
N THR A 52 -0.04 -4.17 9.87
CA THR A 52 -0.88 -4.30 11.06
C THR A 52 -0.09 -4.53 12.34
N SER A 53 1.12 -5.09 12.29
CA SER A 53 1.97 -5.27 13.48
C SER A 53 2.59 -3.96 14.00
N ALA A 54 2.60 -2.90 13.19
CA ALA A 54 3.25 -1.63 13.52
C ALA A 54 2.26 -0.57 14.05
N ILE A 55 0.95 -0.82 13.98
CA ILE A 55 -0.08 0.14 14.41
C ILE A 55 -0.46 -0.15 15.86
N ARG A 56 -0.63 0.91 16.64
CA ARG A 56 -1.03 0.86 18.06
C ARG A 56 -2.28 1.71 18.27
N ASP A 57 -2.94 1.52 19.41
CA ASP A 57 -3.91 2.51 19.89
C ASP A 57 -3.20 3.76 20.39
N GLY A 58 -3.90 4.89 20.35
CA GLY A 58 -3.36 6.18 20.80
C GLY A 58 -4.34 7.32 20.55
N GLU A 59 -4.02 8.48 21.11
CA GLU A 59 -4.80 9.70 20.88
C GLU A 59 -4.60 10.24 19.46
N VAL A 60 -5.64 10.87 18.92
CA VAL A 60 -5.56 11.53 17.61
C VAL A 60 -4.60 12.71 17.72
N ARG A 61 -3.52 12.70 16.93
CA ARG A 61 -2.55 13.79 16.91
C ARG A 61 -3.00 14.95 16.02
N ALA A 62 -2.31 16.07 16.13
CA ALA A 62 -2.47 17.20 15.22
C ALA A 62 -2.03 16.84 13.79
N ASN A 63 -2.69 17.45 12.79
CA ASN A 63 -2.32 17.35 11.38
C ASN A 63 -2.31 18.75 10.74
N LEU A 64 -1.97 18.84 9.45
CA LEU A 64 -1.86 20.09 8.71
C LEU A 64 -3.20 20.85 8.53
N ASP A 65 -4.31 20.35 9.08
CA ASP A 65 -5.58 21.06 9.10
C ASP A 65 -5.67 21.99 10.32
N GLY A 66 -5.14 23.22 10.16
CA GLY A 66 -5.32 24.30 11.13
C GLY A 66 -4.42 24.26 12.37
N SER A 67 -3.46 23.33 12.45
CA SER A 67 -2.50 23.26 13.57
C SER A 67 -1.16 23.91 13.22
N GLU A 68 -0.65 24.79 14.08
CA GLU A 68 0.68 25.39 13.94
C GLU A 68 1.81 24.45 14.40
N ILE A 69 1.52 23.55 15.33
CA ILE A 69 2.47 22.59 15.88
C ILE A 69 2.06 21.19 15.41
N LEU A 70 2.92 20.58 14.60
CA LEU A 70 2.72 19.25 14.05
C LEU A 70 3.61 18.23 14.77
N PRO A 71 3.16 16.97 14.88
CA PRO A 71 4.01 15.90 15.37
C PRO A 71 5.21 15.71 14.41
N PHE A 72 6.35 15.35 14.98
CA PHE A 72 7.56 15.11 14.19
C PHE A 72 7.39 13.85 13.32
N CYS A 73 7.51 14.02 12.00
CA CYS A 73 7.51 12.94 11.03
C CYS A 73 8.92 12.83 10.41
N PRO A 74 9.76 11.90 10.87
CA PRO A 74 11.12 11.77 10.37
C PRO A 74 11.16 11.17 8.95
N PRO A 75 12.31 11.23 8.26
CA PRO A 75 12.53 10.50 7.01
C PRO A 75 12.28 9.00 7.17
N HIS A 76 11.86 8.36 6.08
CA HIS A 76 11.42 6.96 6.07
C HIS A 76 12.44 5.96 6.67
N ASP A 77 13.74 6.16 6.44
CA ASP A 77 14.78 5.27 7.01
C ASP A 77 14.87 5.40 8.54
N GLU A 78 14.68 6.59 9.09
CA GLU A 78 14.60 6.78 10.55
C GLU A 78 13.30 6.18 11.10
N CYS A 79 12.19 6.23 10.35
CA CYS A 79 10.97 5.51 10.74
C CYS A 79 11.24 4.02 10.91
N LYS A 80 11.94 3.38 9.97
CA LYS A 80 12.31 1.94 10.07
C LYS A 80 13.16 1.66 11.30
N VAL A 81 14.13 2.52 11.61
CA VAL A 81 14.98 2.37 12.81
C VAL A 81 14.12 2.39 14.07
N ARG A 82 13.21 3.36 14.21
CA ARG A 82 12.34 3.48 15.39
C ARG A 82 11.37 2.30 15.53
N ILE A 83 10.81 1.82 14.43
CA ILE A 83 9.96 0.62 14.42
C ILE A 83 10.76 -0.61 14.91
N ASN A 84 11.96 -0.81 14.38
CA ASN A 84 12.83 -1.93 14.76
C ASN A 84 13.34 -1.83 16.21
N GLN A 85 13.40 -0.63 16.78
CA GLN A 85 13.70 -0.40 18.20
C GLN A 85 12.48 -0.59 19.11
N GLY A 86 11.32 -0.97 18.57
CA GLY A 86 10.11 -1.20 19.35
C GLY A 86 9.29 0.04 19.65
N HIS A 87 9.52 1.14 18.92
CA HIS A 87 8.81 2.42 19.08
C HIS A 87 7.99 2.84 17.85
N PRO A 88 7.17 1.94 17.26
CA PRO A 88 6.43 2.28 16.05
C PRO A 88 5.38 3.38 16.29
N GLU A 89 4.85 3.55 17.51
CA GLU A 89 3.90 4.60 17.88
C GLU A 89 4.41 6.01 17.61
N THR A 90 5.74 6.19 17.56
CA THR A 90 6.36 7.48 17.32
C THR A 90 6.34 7.90 15.85
N VAL A 91 6.10 6.96 14.92
CA VAL A 91 6.22 7.19 13.46
C VAL A 91 5.10 6.58 12.61
N MET A 92 4.27 5.72 13.19
CA MET A 92 3.11 5.11 12.55
C MET A 92 1.84 5.84 12.96
N MET A 93 0.83 5.83 12.10
CA MET A 93 -0.52 6.22 12.51
C MET A 93 -1.03 5.29 13.63
N ASN A 94 -1.95 5.79 14.45
CA ASN A 94 -2.70 4.97 15.38
C ASN A 94 -4.10 4.61 14.83
N TRP A 95 -4.78 3.65 15.46
CA TRP A 95 -6.09 3.21 15.01
C TRP A 95 -7.17 4.30 15.06
N ASN A 96 -7.08 5.26 15.98
CA ASN A 96 -8.04 6.36 16.05
C ASN A 96 -7.89 7.33 14.86
N GLU A 97 -6.66 7.64 14.45
CA GLU A 97 -6.36 8.43 13.24
C GLU A 97 -6.84 7.70 11.97
N ILE A 98 -6.58 6.40 11.88
CA ILE A 98 -7.03 5.55 10.76
C ILE A 98 -8.56 5.53 10.67
N ARG A 99 -9.27 5.31 11.78
CA ARG A 99 -10.74 5.32 11.80
C ARG A 99 -11.28 6.70 11.44
N LEU A 100 -10.65 7.78 11.90
CA LEU A 100 -11.02 9.16 11.54
C LEU A 100 -10.92 9.37 10.02
N MET A 101 -9.79 9.00 9.42
CA MET A 101 -9.58 9.10 7.97
C MET A 101 -10.59 8.26 7.19
N ARG A 102 -10.88 7.04 7.66
CA ARG A 102 -11.85 6.15 7.01
C ARG A 102 -13.27 6.70 7.07
N ASN A 103 -13.67 7.23 8.23
CA ASN A 103 -14.99 7.83 8.42
C ASN A 103 -15.23 9.08 7.58
N SER A 104 -14.17 9.70 7.03
CA SER A 104 -14.30 10.80 6.07
C SER A 104 -14.79 10.33 4.69
N GLY A 105 -14.73 9.03 4.39
CA GLY A 105 -15.07 8.46 3.09
C GLY A 105 -14.05 8.78 1.96
N LEU A 106 -12.89 9.34 2.28
CA LEU A 106 -11.84 9.66 1.31
C LEU A 106 -10.68 8.67 1.31
N VAL A 107 -10.53 7.89 2.38
CA VAL A 107 -9.40 6.96 2.52
C VAL A 107 -9.90 5.58 2.89
N ASP A 108 -9.57 4.60 2.05
CA ASP A 108 -9.76 3.18 2.33
C ASP A 108 -8.47 2.56 2.86
N PHE A 109 -8.58 1.53 3.70
CA PHE A 109 -7.44 0.85 4.33
C PHE A 109 -7.41 -0.64 4.01
N HIS A 110 -6.24 -1.15 3.65
CA HIS A 110 -6.04 -2.51 3.13
C HIS A 110 -4.78 -3.16 3.71
N SER A 111 -4.53 -4.43 3.39
CA SER A 111 -3.42 -5.17 3.98
C SER A 111 -2.09 -4.88 3.27
N PHE A 112 -1.07 -4.51 4.05
CA PHE A 112 0.34 -4.58 3.67
C PHE A 112 1.04 -5.70 4.45
N ALA A 113 0.35 -6.84 4.59
CA ALA A 113 0.70 -7.97 5.46
C ALA A 113 0.72 -7.59 6.95
N HIS A 114 1.37 -8.42 7.80
CA HIS A 114 1.41 -8.20 9.25
C HIS A 114 2.72 -7.54 9.66
N THR A 115 3.83 -8.28 9.59
CA THR A 115 5.18 -7.84 10.00
C THR A 115 6.08 -7.47 8.83
N GLN A 116 5.67 -7.76 7.59
CA GLN A 116 6.44 -7.57 6.36
C GLN A 116 7.73 -8.39 6.33
N THR A 117 7.71 -9.55 6.99
CA THR A 117 8.89 -10.39 7.11
C THR A 117 9.15 -11.11 5.78
N ARG A 118 10.41 -11.06 5.31
CA ARG A 118 10.88 -11.85 4.16
C ARG A 118 11.08 -13.31 4.58
N TRP A 119 9.99 -14.05 4.78
CA TRP A 119 10.04 -15.43 5.26
C TRP A 119 10.87 -16.35 4.36
N ASP A 120 10.92 -16.09 3.06
CA ASP A 120 11.80 -16.76 2.10
C ASP A 120 13.30 -16.63 2.45
N GLN A 121 13.67 -15.60 3.21
CA GLN A 121 15.03 -15.36 3.68
C GLN A 121 15.27 -15.79 5.14
N GLN A 122 14.20 -16.10 5.88
CA GLN A 122 14.28 -16.43 7.31
C GLN A 122 14.15 -17.93 7.57
N VAL A 123 13.44 -18.66 6.71
CA VAL A 123 13.13 -20.09 6.90
C VAL A 123 13.24 -20.85 5.57
N ASN A 124 13.12 -22.18 5.63
CA ASN A 124 13.12 -23.04 4.44
C ASN A 124 11.79 -22.96 3.67
N GLU A 125 11.71 -23.60 2.51
CA GLU A 125 10.54 -23.57 1.62
C GLU A 125 9.23 -24.04 2.28
N GLU A 126 9.24 -25.10 3.07
CA GLU A 126 8.02 -25.53 3.78
C GLU A 126 7.63 -24.52 4.87
N GLY A 127 8.62 -24.02 5.61
CA GLY A 127 8.43 -23.04 6.67
C GLY A 127 7.92 -21.69 6.15
N LYS A 128 8.39 -21.24 4.98
CA LYS A 128 8.05 -19.91 4.44
C LYS A 128 6.56 -19.82 4.13
N ASN A 129 5.97 -20.87 3.53
CA ASN A 129 4.56 -20.91 3.17
C ASN A 129 3.67 -20.94 4.42
N LEU A 130 4.05 -21.72 5.44
CA LEU A 130 3.33 -21.75 6.72
C LEU A 130 3.40 -20.40 7.45
N ALA A 131 4.57 -19.74 7.44
CA ALA A 131 4.75 -18.44 8.08
C ALA A 131 4.00 -17.33 7.33
N MET A 132 4.06 -17.32 6.00
CA MET A 132 3.31 -16.37 5.18
C MET A 132 1.80 -16.53 5.34
N LYS A 133 1.29 -17.77 5.39
CA LYS A 133 -0.13 -18.03 5.66
C LYS A 133 -0.57 -17.35 6.96
N LYS A 134 0.17 -17.57 8.06
CA LYS A 134 -0.10 -16.95 9.35
C LYS A 134 -0.01 -15.43 9.31
N GLU A 135 0.99 -14.88 8.61
CA GLU A 135 1.16 -13.43 8.46
C GLU A 135 -0.07 -12.79 7.76
N LEU A 136 -0.57 -13.40 6.70
CA LEU A 136 -1.73 -12.91 5.98
C LEU A 136 -3.03 -13.07 6.78
N GLU A 137 -3.22 -14.21 7.46
CA GLU A 137 -4.35 -14.45 8.37
C GLU A 137 -4.40 -13.42 9.50
N GLN A 138 -3.28 -13.20 10.19
CA GLN A 138 -3.18 -12.21 11.28
C GLN A 138 -3.50 -10.79 10.80
N SER A 139 -2.97 -10.40 9.64
CA SER A 139 -3.26 -9.09 9.06
C SER A 139 -4.76 -8.93 8.79
N ARG A 140 -5.39 -9.96 8.22
CA ARG A 140 -6.83 -9.97 7.92
C ARG A 140 -7.67 -9.91 9.19
N GLU A 141 -7.35 -10.70 10.21
CA GLU A 141 -8.04 -10.70 11.51
C GLU A 141 -7.96 -9.34 12.20
N ILE A 142 -6.79 -8.70 12.21
CA ILE A 142 -6.61 -7.38 12.81
C ILE A 142 -7.43 -6.34 12.05
N LEU A 143 -7.37 -6.31 10.71
CA LEU A 143 -8.18 -5.37 9.92
C LEU A 143 -9.68 -5.58 10.19
N GLN A 144 -10.13 -6.83 10.22
CA GLN A 144 -11.52 -7.17 10.55
C GLN A 144 -11.94 -6.69 11.94
N ARG A 145 -11.07 -6.82 12.95
CA ARG A 145 -11.32 -6.35 14.31
C ARG A 145 -11.35 -4.82 14.41
N GLU A 146 -10.38 -4.15 13.80
CA GLU A 146 -10.16 -2.71 13.99
C GLU A 146 -11.06 -1.85 13.11
N LEU A 147 -11.43 -2.36 11.93
CA LEU A 147 -12.19 -1.68 10.90
C LEU A 147 -13.56 -2.32 10.65
N GLY A 148 -13.87 -3.48 11.25
CA GLY A 148 -15.13 -4.18 11.00
C GLY A 148 -15.21 -4.84 9.62
N GLU A 149 -14.18 -4.73 8.79
CA GLU A 149 -14.03 -5.45 7.53
C GLU A 149 -12.55 -5.64 7.19
N ALA A 150 -12.24 -6.70 6.46
CA ALA A 150 -10.98 -6.86 5.77
C ALA A 150 -11.24 -7.06 4.26
N SER A 151 -10.76 -6.12 3.45
CA SER A 151 -10.99 -6.14 2.00
C SER A 151 -10.20 -7.27 1.32
N GLU A 152 -10.45 -7.45 0.02
CA GLU A 152 -9.71 -8.39 -0.83
C GLU A 152 -8.37 -7.85 -1.35
N HIS A 153 -7.98 -6.64 -0.93
CA HIS A 153 -6.80 -5.96 -1.43
C HIS A 153 -5.58 -6.25 -0.56
N LEU A 154 -4.51 -6.75 -1.18
CA LEU A 154 -3.22 -7.01 -0.56
C LEU A 154 -2.12 -6.37 -1.39
N CYS A 155 -1.26 -5.58 -0.76
CA CYS A 155 -0.03 -5.13 -1.40
C CYS A 155 1.15 -5.96 -0.89
N TRP A 156 1.99 -6.46 -1.81
CA TRP A 156 3.14 -7.27 -1.45
C TRP A 156 4.26 -6.41 -0.83
N PRO A 157 4.63 -6.66 0.44
CA PRO A 157 5.77 -5.97 1.05
C PRO A 157 7.05 -6.24 0.27
N HIS A 158 7.90 -5.21 0.13
CA HIS A 158 9.15 -5.28 -0.64
C HIS A 158 8.98 -5.66 -2.12
N GLY A 159 7.74 -5.75 -2.63
CA GLY A 159 7.44 -6.21 -3.99
C GLY A 159 7.75 -7.68 -4.25
N TYR A 160 8.04 -8.48 -3.22
CA TYR A 160 8.37 -9.90 -3.37
C TYR A 160 7.16 -10.78 -3.13
N PHE A 161 6.96 -11.75 -4.02
CA PHE A 161 5.96 -12.81 -3.93
C PHE A 161 6.35 -13.94 -4.89
N ASP A 162 5.76 -15.11 -4.70
CA ASP A 162 5.86 -16.26 -5.60
C ASP A 162 4.47 -16.88 -5.85
N GLU A 163 4.40 -17.95 -6.63
CA GLU A 163 3.15 -18.62 -6.99
C GLU A 163 2.43 -19.21 -5.76
N ASP A 164 3.18 -19.73 -4.80
CA ASP A 164 2.63 -20.28 -3.56
C ASP A 164 1.99 -19.17 -2.71
N TYR A 165 2.67 -18.02 -2.57
CA TYR A 165 2.14 -16.88 -1.83
C TYR A 165 0.88 -16.30 -2.48
N ILE A 166 0.82 -16.24 -3.81
CA ILE A 166 -0.40 -15.86 -4.53
C ILE A 166 -1.54 -16.82 -4.21
N ALA A 167 -1.30 -18.14 -4.27
CA ALA A 167 -2.31 -19.14 -3.98
C ALA A 167 -2.82 -19.03 -2.53
N LEU A 168 -1.91 -18.85 -1.57
CA LEU A 168 -2.24 -18.65 -0.15
C LEU A 168 -3.05 -17.38 0.08
N ALA A 169 -2.65 -16.25 -0.53
CA ALA A 169 -3.38 -14.99 -0.43
C ALA A 169 -4.83 -15.15 -0.90
N LYS A 170 -5.05 -15.84 -2.03
CA LYS A 170 -6.38 -16.11 -2.58
C LYS A 170 -7.19 -17.05 -1.68
N GLU A 171 -6.58 -18.10 -1.13
CA GLU A 171 -7.24 -19.00 -0.16
C GLU A 171 -7.79 -18.22 1.05
N ILE A 172 -7.03 -17.24 1.55
CA ILE A 172 -7.39 -16.40 2.70
C ILE A 172 -8.45 -15.33 2.32
N GLY A 173 -8.60 -15.01 1.04
CA GLY A 173 -9.57 -14.05 0.53
C GLY A 173 -8.98 -12.71 0.07
N PHE A 174 -7.67 -12.63 -0.14
CA PHE A 174 -7.02 -11.55 -0.88
C PHE A 174 -6.98 -11.89 -2.36
N ASN A 175 -7.77 -11.18 -3.16
CA ASN A 175 -7.91 -11.44 -4.60
C ASN A 175 -7.39 -10.31 -5.48
N VAL A 176 -7.07 -9.13 -4.93
CA VAL A 176 -6.52 -8.00 -5.68
C VAL A 176 -5.11 -7.75 -5.16
N LEU A 177 -4.10 -8.17 -5.91
CA LEU A 177 -2.72 -8.28 -5.45
C LEU A 177 -1.83 -7.21 -6.10
N TYR A 178 -1.35 -6.27 -5.29
CA TYR A 178 -0.56 -5.13 -5.73
C TYR A 178 0.93 -5.43 -5.70
N THR A 179 1.58 -5.17 -6.84
CA THR A 179 3.01 -5.41 -7.04
C THR A 179 3.78 -4.09 -7.04
N SER A 180 5.11 -4.19 -7.03
CA SER A 180 6.01 -3.04 -7.22
C SER A 180 6.42 -2.85 -8.69
N ASN A 181 5.78 -3.55 -9.63
CA ASN A 181 6.13 -3.45 -11.03
C ASN A 181 5.61 -2.14 -11.63
N GLU A 182 6.55 -1.25 -11.96
CA GLU A 182 6.29 0.06 -12.57
C GLU A 182 6.11 0.02 -14.09
N VAL A 183 6.32 -1.15 -14.71
CA VAL A 183 6.27 -1.33 -16.15
C VAL A 183 4.98 -2.04 -16.55
N GLY A 184 3.88 -1.28 -16.53
CA GLY A 184 2.58 -1.76 -17.01
C GLY A 184 1.45 -0.79 -16.79
N PHE A 185 0.27 -1.14 -17.31
CA PHE A 185 -0.94 -0.34 -17.14
C PHE A 185 -2.13 -1.28 -16.93
N ASN A 186 -2.86 -1.06 -15.84
CA ASN A 186 -4.04 -1.85 -15.50
C ASN A 186 -5.16 -1.57 -16.52
N ARG A 187 -5.69 -2.63 -17.13
CA ARG A 187 -6.74 -2.57 -18.15
C ARG A 187 -8.05 -3.10 -17.60
N ASN A 188 -9.15 -2.67 -18.21
CA ASN A 188 -10.47 -3.17 -17.87
C ASN A 188 -10.53 -4.69 -18.09
N GLY A 189 -10.99 -5.45 -17.10
CA GLY A 189 -10.98 -6.92 -17.15
C GLY A 189 -9.57 -7.53 -17.10
N GLY A 190 -8.61 -6.83 -16.50
CA GLY A 190 -7.21 -7.25 -16.43
C GLY A 190 -6.89 -8.27 -15.35
N ASP A 191 -5.60 -8.53 -15.16
CA ASP A 191 -5.08 -9.47 -14.17
C ASP A 191 -5.20 -8.92 -12.74
N LEU A 192 -5.86 -9.67 -11.87
CA LEU A 192 -6.07 -9.32 -10.46
C LEU A 192 -4.90 -9.74 -9.56
N GLU A 193 -4.03 -10.65 -10.01
CA GLU A 193 -2.89 -11.17 -9.27
C GLU A 193 -1.63 -10.32 -9.47
N TYR A 194 -1.62 -9.46 -10.49
CA TYR A 194 -0.48 -8.65 -10.90
C TYR A 194 -0.87 -7.20 -11.16
N ILE A 195 -1.35 -6.50 -10.13
CA ILE A 195 -1.68 -5.08 -10.25
C ILE A 195 -0.40 -4.25 -10.37
N TYR A 196 -0.29 -3.50 -11.47
CA TYR A 196 0.81 -2.58 -11.73
C TYR A 196 0.66 -1.30 -10.90
N ARG A 197 1.79 -0.77 -10.42
CA ARG A 197 1.84 0.49 -9.67
C ARG A 197 3.03 1.33 -10.12
N ILE A 198 2.79 2.62 -10.28
CA ILE A 198 3.82 3.58 -10.69
C ILE A 198 4.26 4.33 -9.44
N ASN A 199 5.53 4.17 -9.05
CA ASN A 199 6.09 4.89 -7.92
C ASN A 199 6.19 6.38 -8.24
N ALA A 200 5.69 7.22 -7.33
CA ALA A 200 5.90 8.66 -7.39
C ALA A 200 7.32 8.98 -6.89
N PRO A 201 8.20 9.58 -7.71
CA PRO A 201 9.55 9.93 -7.29
C PRO A 201 9.57 11.22 -6.46
N ASP A 202 10.48 11.27 -5.49
CA ASP A 202 10.70 12.45 -4.64
C ASP A 202 11.31 13.65 -5.40
N SER A 203 11.78 13.43 -6.62
CA SER A 203 12.40 14.43 -7.49
C SER A 203 11.41 15.30 -8.28
N GLY A 204 10.11 15.22 -7.96
CA GLY A 204 9.07 16.13 -8.45
C GLY A 204 8.24 15.62 -9.63
N SER A 205 7.47 16.53 -10.23
CA SER A 205 6.40 16.18 -11.19
C SER A 205 6.89 15.78 -12.58
N ILE A 206 8.04 16.28 -13.04
CA ILE A 206 8.60 15.96 -14.36
C ILE A 206 8.96 14.47 -14.45
N PRO A 207 9.71 13.89 -13.49
CA PRO A 207 9.97 12.44 -13.47
C PRO A 207 8.70 11.59 -13.36
N LEU A 208 7.69 12.02 -12.59
CA LEU A 208 6.40 11.33 -12.54
C LEU A 208 5.69 11.33 -13.90
N ALA A 209 5.63 12.49 -14.57
CA ALA A 209 5.02 12.61 -15.90
C ALA A 209 5.71 11.69 -16.91
N TYR A 210 7.04 11.58 -16.85
CA TYR A 210 7.79 10.66 -17.69
C TYR A 210 7.43 9.18 -17.42
N ARG A 211 7.35 8.76 -16.15
CA ARG A 211 6.91 7.40 -15.79
C ARG A 211 5.49 7.09 -16.28
N LEU A 212 4.56 8.02 -16.15
CA LEU A 212 3.18 7.88 -16.66
C LEU A 212 3.15 7.71 -18.19
N LEU A 213 4.04 8.37 -18.92
CA LEU A 213 4.16 8.22 -20.38
C LEU A 213 4.71 6.84 -20.76
N LEU A 214 5.72 6.34 -20.05
CA LEU A 214 6.29 5.01 -20.29
C LEU A 214 5.29 3.89 -20.00
N ALA A 215 4.56 3.97 -18.88
CA ALA A 215 3.56 2.98 -18.51
C ALA A 215 2.45 2.81 -19.57
N ARG A 216 2.10 3.89 -20.28
CA ARG A 216 1.11 3.86 -21.38
C ARG A 216 1.59 3.16 -22.64
N LYS A 217 2.91 2.98 -22.82
CA LYS A 217 3.51 2.39 -24.02
C LYS A 217 4.47 1.25 -23.65
N PRO A 218 3.96 0.08 -23.22
CA PRO A 218 4.79 -1.01 -22.71
C PRO A 218 5.89 -1.50 -23.67
N TRP A 219 5.72 -1.30 -24.99
CA TRP A 219 6.72 -1.68 -26.00
C TRP A 219 8.02 -0.85 -25.97
N PHE A 220 8.02 0.33 -25.33
CA PHE A 220 9.24 1.13 -25.11
C PHE A 220 9.99 0.73 -23.84
N ALA A 221 9.31 0.13 -22.86
CA ALA A 221 9.91 -0.20 -21.57
C ALA A 221 10.77 -1.48 -21.60
N SER A 222 10.54 -2.37 -22.58
CA SER A 222 11.42 -3.54 -22.81
C SER A 222 12.84 -3.16 -23.24
N LEU A 223 13.08 -1.92 -23.66
CA LEU A 223 14.41 -1.39 -23.97
C LEU A 223 15.09 -0.73 -22.75
N SER A 224 14.35 -0.33 -21.72
CA SER A 224 14.90 0.30 -20.51
C SER A 224 15.16 -0.67 -19.35
N SER A 225 14.57 -1.87 -19.36
CA SER A 225 14.79 -2.91 -18.34
C SER A 225 16.24 -3.44 -18.30
N LEU A 226 17.07 -3.10 -19.29
CA LEU A 226 18.51 -3.35 -19.28
C LEU A 226 19.29 -2.44 -18.30
N TRP A 227 18.65 -1.44 -17.68
CA TRP A 227 19.33 -0.48 -16.80
C TRP A 227 19.03 -0.65 -15.31
N THR A 228 17.97 -1.38 -14.94
CA THR A 228 17.55 -1.57 -13.53
C THR A 228 17.88 -2.96 -12.94
N SER A 229 18.45 -3.89 -13.70
CA SER A 229 18.86 -5.22 -13.22
C SER A 229 20.18 -5.27 -12.42
N ARG A 230 20.57 -4.16 -11.79
CA ARG A 230 21.66 -4.11 -10.79
C ARG A 230 21.15 -3.45 -9.52
N LYS A 231 20.39 -4.19 -8.74
CA LYS A 231 20.26 -4.12 -7.26
C LYS A 231 19.22 -5.18 -6.87
N ALA A 232 19.69 -6.43 -6.84
CA ALA A 232 19.11 -7.50 -6.06
C ALA A 232 20.04 -7.72 -4.86
#